data_AF-A0A8S2VAA7-F1
#
_entry.id   AF-A0A8S2VAA7-F1
#
_cell.length_a   1.000
_cell.length_b   1.000
_cell.length_c   1.000
_cell.angle_alpha   90.00
_cell.angle_beta   90.00
_cell.angle_gamma   90.00
#
_symmetry.space_group_name_H-M   'P 1'
#
loop_
_entity.id
_entity.type
_entity.pdbx_description
1 polymer ?
#
loop_
_entity_poly.entity_id
_entity_poly.type
_entity_poly.pdbx_seq_one_letter_code
_entity_poly.pdbx_strand_id
1 'polypeptide(L)' 'STPTCFLHALSQEKRTWPVREGDFLSYAHRAHAFWTGFYTSRPGIKFYERYVGAFYQSLRQLSIYSNSIGFDVLSKLG' A
#
# COMPACT_ATOMS: atom_id res chain seq x y z
N SER A 1 19.56 -16.86 9.92
CA SER A 1 18.77 -15.84 10.64
C SER A 1 17.70 -15.30 9.70
N THR A 2 16.53 -14.94 10.21
CA THR A 2 15.43 -14.31 9.44
C THR A 2 15.20 -12.88 9.96
N PRO A 3 14.60 -11.97 9.17
CA PRO A 3 14.27 -10.62 9.65
C PRO A 3 13.47 -10.63 10.97
N THR A 4 12.56 -11.59 11.12
CA THR A 4 11.79 -11.80 12.36
C THR A 4 12.68 -12.16 13.55
N CYS A 5 13.67 -13.05 13.35
CA CYS A 5 14.62 -13.43 14.39
C CYS A 5 15.50 -12.24 14.83
N PHE A 6 15.90 -11.38 13.89
CA PHE A 6 16.64 -10.14 14.20
C PHE A 6 15.78 -9.14 15.00
N LEU A 7 14.53 -8.91 14.60
CA LEU A 7 13.61 -8.04 15.34
C LEU A 7 13.30 -8.56 16.74
N HIS A 8 13.17 -9.87 16.91
CA HIS A 8 12.99 -10.50 18.21
C HIS A 8 14.18 -10.23 19.13
N ALA A 9 15.41 -10.38 18.64
CA ALA A 9 16.61 -10.05 19.41
C ALA A 9 16.67 -8.55 19.78
N LEU A 10 16.32 -7.65 18.85
CA LEU A 10 16.26 -6.20 19.12
C LEU A 10 15.21 -5.82 20.16
N SER A 11 14.04 -6.47 20.17
CA SER A 11 12.99 -6.21 21.16
C SER A 11 13.36 -6.62 22.59
N GLN A 12 14.27 -7.60 22.72
CA GLN A 12 14.79 -8.05 24.01
C GLN A 12 15.88 -7.11 24.55
N GLU A 13 16.41 -6.25 23.70
CA GLU A 13 17.36 -5.23 24.10
C GLU A 13 16.63 -4.12 24.87
N LYS A 14 17.12 -3.76 26.06
CA LYS A 14 16.52 -2.71 26.92
C LYS A 14 16.87 -1.30 26.42
N ARG A 15 16.60 -1.01 25.15
CA ARG A 15 16.85 0.29 24.50
C ARG A 15 15.55 1.00 24.20
N THR A 16 15.58 2.32 24.30
CA THR A 16 14.52 3.19 23.81
C THR A 16 14.83 3.62 22.38
N TRP A 17 13.82 3.56 21.51
CA TRP A 17 13.95 3.94 20.11
C TRP A 17 13.29 5.31 19.89
N PRO A 18 13.88 6.16 19.04
CA PRO A 18 13.27 7.45 18.73
C PRO A 18 11.94 7.24 18.00
N VAL A 19 10.97 8.11 18.29
CA VAL A 19 9.72 8.20 17.52
C VAL A 19 10.02 8.95 16.22
N ARG A 20 9.68 8.35 15.08
CA ARG A 20 9.80 8.97 13.76
C ARG A 20 8.41 9.27 13.21
N GLU A 21 8.20 10.52 12.83
CA GLU A 21 6.96 11.00 12.23
C GLU A 21 7.18 11.43 10.78
N GLY A 22 6.13 11.40 9.96
CA GLY A 22 6.16 11.74 8.54
C GLY A 22 6.56 10.60 7.62
N ASP A 23 6.77 10.93 6.34
CA ASP A 23 7.15 9.96 5.31
C ASP A 23 8.63 10.09 4.90
N PHE A 24 9.03 9.26 3.93
CA PHE A 24 10.37 9.25 3.33
C PHE A 24 10.34 9.68 1.87
N LEU A 25 9.38 10.53 1.49
CA LEU A 25 9.26 11.04 0.12
C LEU A 25 9.86 12.46 0.03
N SER A 26 10.53 12.85 -1.06
CA SER A 26 10.89 12.07 -2.26
C SER A 26 12.24 11.36 -2.07
N TYR A 27 12.34 10.13 -2.55
CA TYR A 27 13.58 9.35 -2.48
C TYR A 27 14.61 9.78 -3.53
N ALA A 28 15.88 9.86 -3.14
CA ALA A 28 17.02 10.01 -4.04
C ALA A 28 18.14 9.07 -3.64
N HIS A 29 18.69 8.33 -4.61
CA HIS A 29 19.82 7.42 -4.39
C HIS A 29 21.18 8.15 -4.41
N ARG A 30 21.28 9.26 -5.15
CA ARG A 30 22.47 10.12 -5.24
C ARG A 30 22.07 11.59 -5.39
N ALA A 31 23.01 12.50 -5.24
CA ALA A 31 22.79 13.93 -5.49
C ALA A 31 22.11 14.16 -6.85
N HIS A 32 21.05 14.97 -6.84
CA HIS A 32 20.23 15.32 -8.02
C HIS A 32 19.49 14.16 -8.71
N ALA A 33 19.46 12.96 -8.15
CA ALA A 33 18.74 11.80 -8.72
C ALA A 33 17.47 11.48 -7.94
N PHE A 34 16.57 12.45 -7.85
CA PHE A 34 15.27 12.28 -7.20
C PHE A 34 14.33 11.46 -8.07
N TRP A 35 13.67 10.48 -7.46
CA TRP A 35 12.73 9.61 -8.12
C TRP A 35 11.34 10.24 -8.19
N THR A 36 11.23 11.53 -8.53
CA THR A 36 9.93 12.21 -8.62
C THR A 36 9.21 11.95 -9.94
N GLY A 37 9.95 11.54 -10.98
CA GLY A 37 9.38 11.27 -12.31
C GLY A 37 8.34 10.14 -12.33
N PHE A 38 8.45 9.14 -11.45
CA PHE A 38 7.47 8.04 -11.41
C PHE A 38 6.09 8.49 -10.91
N TYR A 39 5.98 9.66 -10.28
CA TYR A 39 4.70 10.21 -9.84
C TYR A 39 3.76 10.44 -11.02
N THR A 40 4.27 10.94 -12.15
CA THR A 40 3.49 11.26 -13.35
C THR A 40 3.70 10.31 -14.53
N SER A 41 4.75 9.49 -14.52
CA SER A 41 5.05 8.52 -15.59
C SER A 41 3.83 7.63 -15.90
N ARG A 42 3.51 7.46 -17.19
CA ARG A 42 2.35 6.65 -17.68
C ARG A 42 1.00 7.11 -17.08
N PRO A 43 0.59 8.38 -17.32
CA PRO A 43 -0.60 8.96 -16.69
C PRO A 43 -1.90 8.22 -17.04
N GLY A 44 -2.02 7.65 -18.25
CA GLY A 44 -3.21 6.87 -18.66
C GLY A 44 -3.45 5.63 -17.79
N ILE A 45 -2.41 4.91 -17.40
CA ILE A 45 -2.52 3.72 -16.52
C ILE A 45 -2.89 4.16 -15.10
N LYS A 46 -2.29 5.23 -14.60
CA LYS A 46 -2.61 5.78 -13.27
C LYS A 46 -4.06 6.26 -13.20
N PHE A 47 -4.56 6.91 -14.25
CA PHE A 47 -5.96 7.28 -14.35
C PHE A 47 -6.88 6.05 -14.36
N TYR A 48 -6.54 5.03 -15.16
CA TYR A 48 -7.32 3.81 -15.25
C TYR A 48 -7.41 3.07 -13.91
N GLU A 49 -6.30 2.99 -13.15
CA GLU A 49 -6.29 2.42 -11.79
C GLU A 49 -7.28 3.11 -10.86
N ARG A 50 -7.30 4.46 -10.85
CA ARG A 50 -8.26 5.23 -10.04
C ARG A 50 -9.70 5.02 -10.48
N TYR A 51 -9.95 5.04 -11.79
CA TYR A 51 -11.29 4.85 -12.34
C TYR A 51 -11.86 3.47 -12.01
N VAL A 52 -11.09 2.41 -12.26
CA VAL A 52 -11.51 1.04 -11.99
C VAL A 52 -11.65 0.79 -10.49
N GLY A 53 -10.77 1.35 -9.65
CA GLY A 53 -10.90 1.26 -8.20
C GLY A 53 -12.19 1.87 -7.68
N ALA A 54 -12.56 3.05 -8.15
CA ALA A 54 -13.83 3.70 -7.79
C ALA A 54 -15.04 2.88 -8.29
N PHE A 55 -15.02 2.45 -9.55
CA PHE A 55 -16.08 1.63 -10.14
C PHE A 55 -16.27 0.32 -9.38
N TYR A 56 -15.17 -0.37 -9.04
CA TYR A 56 -15.20 -1.62 -8.28
C TYR A 56 -15.80 -1.41 -6.89
N GLN A 57 -15.46 -0.31 -6.20
CA GLN A 57 -16.05 -0.01 -4.90
C GLN A 57 -17.56 0.25 -4.97
N SER A 58 -18.05 0.92 -6.02
CA SER A 58 -19.49 1.07 -6.25
C SER A 58 -20.18 -0.28 -6.50
N LEU A 59 -19.55 -1.17 -7.29
CA LEU A 59 -20.08 -2.52 -7.50
C LEU A 59 -20.15 -3.32 -6.20
N ARG A 60 -19.14 -3.22 -5.32
CA ARG A 60 -19.18 -3.85 -4.00
C ARG A 60 -20.33 -3.35 -3.13
N GLN A 61 -20.62 -2.06 -3.17
CA GLN A 61 -21.76 -1.49 -2.44
C GLN A 61 -23.10 -1.98 -3.02
N LEU A 62 -23.22 -2.01 -4.34
CA LEU A 62 -24.42 -2.51 -5.02
C LEU A 62 -24.63 -4.01 -4.78
N SER A 63 -23.58 -4.82 -4.73
CA SER A 63 -23.70 -6.25 -4.46
C SER A 63 -24.21 -6.53 -3.05
N ILE A 64 -23.75 -5.74 -2.06
CA ILE A 64 -24.26 -5.82 -0.68
C ILE A 64 -25.75 -5.45 -0.66
N TYR A 65 -26.15 -4.36 -1.34
CA TYR A 65 -27.54 -3.92 -1.39
C TYR A 65 -28.47 -4.92 -2.11
N SER A 66 -28.00 -5.53 -3.20
CA SER A 66 -28.73 -6.51 -3.99
C SER A 66 -28.84 -7.89 -3.31
N ASN A 67 -28.22 -8.09 -2.14
CA ASN A 67 -28.08 -9.39 -1.48
C ASN A 67 -27.59 -10.50 -2.43
N SER A 68 -26.78 -10.13 -3.43
CA SER A 68 -26.24 -11.06 -4.41
C SER A 68 -24.98 -11.70 -3.84
N ILE A 69 -25.02 -13.01 -3.60
CA ILE A 69 -23.99 -13.82 -2.91
C ILE A 69 -22.71 -14.01 -3.79
N GLY A 70 -22.45 -13.11 -4.76
CA GLY A 70 -21.45 -13.29 -5.81
C GLY A 70 -20.04 -12.76 -5.49
N PHE A 71 -19.88 -11.85 -4.53
CA PHE A 71 -18.58 -11.18 -4.28
C PHE A 71 -17.89 -11.59 -2.97
N ASP A 72 -18.59 -12.30 -2.08
CA ASP A 72 -18.05 -12.71 -0.78
C ASP A 72 -17.06 -13.88 -0.86
N VAL A 73 -17.03 -14.62 -1.98
CA VAL A 73 -16.09 -15.73 -2.18
C VAL A 73 -14.70 -15.23 -2.62
N LEU A 74 -14.64 -14.10 -3.35
CA LEU A 74 -13.37 -13.53 -3.82
C LEU A 74 -12.67 -12.66 -2.76
N SER A 75 -13.39 -12.17 -1.74
CA SER A 75 -12.80 -11.41 -0.63
C SER A 75 -12.09 -12.28 0.41
N LYS A 76 -12.35 -13.60 0.43
CA LYS A 76 -11.77 -14.57 1.39
C LYS A 76 -10.53 -15.31 0.86
N LEU A 77 -10.06 -15.01 -0.36
CA LEU A 77 -8.91 -15.66 -1.00
C LEU A 77 -7.69 -14.73 -1.16
N GLY A 78 -7.62 -13.64 -0.40
CA GLY A 78 -6.45 -12.76 -0.30
C GLY A 78 -5.84 -12.78 1.08
#